data_AF-A0A497FSG2-F1
#
_entry.id   AF-A0A497FSG2-F1
#
_cell.length_a   1.000
_cell.length_b   1.000
_cell.length_c   1.000
_cell.angle_alpha   90.00
_cell.angle_beta   90.00
_cell.angle_gamma   90.00
#
_symmetry.space_group_name_H-M   'P 1'
#
loop_
_entity.id
_entity.type
_entity.pdbx_description
1 polymer ?
#
loop_
_entity_poly.entity_id
_entity_poly.type
_entity_poly.pdbx_seq_one_letter_code
_entity_poly.pdbx_strand_id
1 'polypeptide(L)'
;MEIVRTIESHAVFYGKSTGFFGTWAADNGPDAITFFGVYENIVIDNAIRAERKWGDRLVAIYPEYGTLLSDHPFIILDADWVDYWQKFAASQYLLFLLQPEIQKRAMKHGFRPANPLVPLDSTIFCEENGVSYEIPVKVMEPPPGEVLEALFKVWEKVKNPGAG
;
A
#
# COMPACT_ATOMS: atom_id res chain seq x y z
N MET A 1 -2.24 -1.32 25.23
CA MET A 1 -0.79 -1.63 25.18
C MET A 1 -0.53 -3.12 25.02
N GLU A 2 -1.22 -3.99 25.76
CA GLU A 2 -1.00 -5.45 25.71
C GLU A 2 -1.21 -6.04 24.31
N ILE A 3 -2.30 -5.70 23.63
CA ILE A 3 -2.57 -6.14 22.23
C ILE A 3 -1.41 -5.79 21.29
N VAL A 4 -0.90 -4.56 21.34
CA VAL A 4 0.19 -4.12 20.46
C VAL A 4 1.48 -4.88 20.78
N ARG A 5 1.79 -5.10 22.07
CA ARG A 5 2.95 -5.90 22.47
C ARG A 5 2.84 -7.36 22.01
N THR A 6 1.64 -7.95 22.08
CA THR A 6 1.39 -9.31 21.61
C THR A 6 1.58 -9.42 20.09
N ILE A 7 1.14 -8.42 19.32
CA ILE A 7 1.39 -8.40 17.87
C ILE A 7 2.89 -8.27 17.59
N GLU A 8 3.56 -7.31 18.24
CA GLU A 8 4.99 -7.03 18.07
C GLU A 8 5.90 -8.21 18.51
N SER A 9 5.46 -9.05 19.46
CA SER A 9 6.22 -10.24 19.86
C SER A 9 6.22 -11.35 18.80
N HIS A 10 5.29 -11.31 17.85
CA HIS A 10 5.22 -12.24 16.72
C HIS A 10 5.81 -11.64 15.43
N ALA A 11 6.35 -10.41 15.48
CA ALA A 11 7.01 -9.80 14.35
C ALA A 11 8.34 -10.53 14.05
N VAL A 12 8.39 -11.24 12.92
CA VAL A 12 9.54 -12.06 12.51
C VAL A 12 10.63 -11.21 11.86
N PHE A 13 10.25 -10.18 11.09
CA PHE A 13 11.19 -9.39 10.30
C PHE A 13 10.64 -8.01 9.96
N TYR A 14 11.49 -6.98 10.07
CA TYR A 14 11.23 -5.65 9.50
C TYR A 14 12.02 -5.51 8.20
N GLY A 15 11.33 -5.58 7.06
CA GLY A 15 11.95 -5.41 5.75
C GLY A 15 12.56 -4.02 5.56
N LYS A 16 13.64 -3.94 4.77
CA LYS A 16 14.24 -2.65 4.35
C LYS A 16 13.32 -1.85 3.42
N SER A 17 12.48 -2.53 2.64
CA SER A 17 11.37 -1.95 1.90
C SER A 17 10.26 -2.98 1.70
N THR A 18 9.02 -2.52 1.51
CA THR A 18 7.85 -3.38 1.25
C THR A 18 8.00 -4.20 -0.03
N GLY A 19 8.61 -3.65 -1.07
CA GLY A 19 8.87 -4.37 -2.33
C GLY A 19 9.88 -5.52 -2.17
N PHE A 20 10.98 -5.28 -1.45
CA PHE A 20 11.93 -6.35 -1.12
C PHE A 20 11.26 -7.43 -0.27
N PHE A 21 10.42 -7.02 0.68
CA PHE A 21 9.77 -7.96 1.58
C PHE A 21 8.73 -8.84 0.89
N GLY A 22 7.89 -8.28 0.00
CA GLY A 22 6.95 -9.09 -0.78
C GLY A 22 7.64 -10.05 -1.74
N THR A 23 8.74 -9.62 -2.35
CA THR A 23 9.60 -10.51 -3.17
C THR A 23 10.19 -11.63 -2.32
N TRP A 24 10.75 -11.30 -1.15
CA TRP A 24 11.31 -12.29 -0.23
C TRP A 24 10.24 -13.28 0.25
N ALA A 25 9.05 -12.82 0.61
CA ALA A 25 7.94 -13.69 1.03
C ALA A 25 7.54 -14.66 -0.09
N ALA A 26 7.33 -14.15 -1.31
CA ALA A 26 7.03 -14.99 -2.48
C ALA A 26 8.17 -15.97 -2.81
N ASP A 27 9.42 -15.62 -2.51
CA ASP A 27 10.58 -16.47 -2.79
C ASP A 27 10.89 -17.50 -1.70
N ASN A 28 10.42 -17.33 -0.47
CA ASN A 28 10.67 -18.26 0.65
C ASN A 28 9.44 -19.10 1.02
N GLY A 29 8.24 -18.66 0.64
CA GLY A 29 7.02 -19.47 0.75
C GLY A 29 6.41 -19.53 2.15
N PRO A 30 5.33 -20.31 2.31
CA PRO A 30 4.49 -20.29 3.51
C PRO A 30 5.19 -20.81 4.78
N ASP A 31 6.20 -21.68 4.65
CA ASP A 31 6.98 -22.17 5.80
C ASP A 31 7.81 -21.05 6.46
N ALA A 32 8.18 -20.02 5.70
CA ALA A 32 8.95 -18.89 6.20
C ALA A 32 8.05 -17.77 6.74
N ILE A 33 6.94 -17.47 6.06
CA ILE A 33 5.98 -16.45 6.48
C ILE A 33 4.59 -16.71 5.90
N THR A 34 3.56 -16.52 6.72
CA THR A 34 2.14 -16.75 6.32
C THR A 34 1.30 -15.47 6.32
N PHE A 35 1.71 -14.43 7.06
CA PHE A 35 0.98 -13.16 7.14
C PHE A 35 1.93 -11.99 7.29
N PHE A 36 1.71 -10.93 6.50
CA PHE A 36 2.55 -9.74 6.52
C PHE A 36 1.87 -8.52 5.89
N GLY A 37 2.31 -7.32 6.27
CA GLY A 37 1.83 -6.06 5.72
C GLY A 37 2.64 -5.61 4.50
N VAL A 38 1.99 -5.48 3.35
CA VAL A 38 2.51 -4.90 2.10
C VAL A 38 1.39 -4.15 1.36
N TYR A 39 1.77 -3.38 0.34
CA TYR A 39 0.82 -2.74 -0.57
C TYR A 39 0.15 -3.76 -1.50
N GLU A 40 -1.06 -3.44 -1.97
CA GLU A 40 -1.83 -4.25 -2.91
C GLU A 40 -1.06 -4.52 -4.23
N ASN A 41 -0.33 -3.53 -4.75
CA ASN A 41 0.46 -3.72 -5.97
C ASN A 41 1.57 -4.78 -5.81
N ILE A 42 2.13 -4.93 -4.60
CA ILE A 42 3.14 -5.95 -4.33
C ILE A 42 2.52 -7.35 -4.34
N VAL A 43 1.25 -7.48 -3.93
CA VAL A 43 0.50 -8.75 -4.07
C VAL A 43 0.32 -9.07 -5.55
N ILE A 44 -0.18 -8.13 -6.34
CA ILE A 44 -0.39 -8.30 -7.80
C ILE A 44 0.92 -8.73 -8.50
N ASP A 45 2.04 -8.07 -8.18
CA ASP A 45 3.34 -8.35 -8.80
C ASP A 45 3.88 -9.77 -8.47
N ASN A 46 3.46 -10.36 -7.35
CA ASN A 46 4.09 -11.57 -6.81
C ASN A 46 3.14 -12.78 -6.67
N ALA A 47 1.82 -12.61 -6.74
CA ALA A 47 0.84 -13.68 -6.52
C ALA A 47 1.05 -14.88 -7.45
N ILE A 48 1.10 -14.65 -8.77
CA ILE A 48 1.35 -15.71 -9.77
C ILE A 48 2.74 -16.33 -9.60
N ARG A 49 3.74 -15.53 -9.21
CA ARG A 49 5.11 -16.02 -9.01
C ARG A 49 5.18 -16.98 -7.82
N ALA A 50 4.53 -16.61 -6.72
CA ALA A 50 4.40 -17.47 -5.54
C ALA A 50 3.66 -18.76 -5.90
N GLU A 51 2.54 -18.66 -6.62
CA GLU A 51 1.73 -19.83 -7.02
C GLU A 51 2.54 -20.83 -7.84
N ARG A 52 3.27 -20.34 -8.84
CA ARG A 52 4.11 -21.21 -9.70
C ARG A 52 5.20 -21.92 -8.93
N LYS A 53 5.71 -21.32 -7.86
CA LYS A 53 6.83 -21.86 -7.08
C LYS A 53 6.37 -22.79 -5.97
N TRP A 54 5.28 -22.45 -5.29
CA TRP A 54 4.85 -23.10 -4.04
C TRP A 54 3.52 -23.82 -4.15
N GLY A 55 2.76 -23.65 -5.23
CA GLY A 55 1.37 -24.10 -5.33
C GLY A 55 0.41 -23.31 -4.43
N ASP A 56 0.89 -22.19 -3.87
CA ASP A 56 0.14 -21.28 -3.01
C ASP A 56 0.48 -19.83 -3.40
N ARG A 57 -0.49 -18.93 -3.28
CA ARG A 57 -0.40 -17.56 -3.82
C ARG A 57 -0.51 -16.53 -2.71
N LEU A 58 0.05 -15.35 -2.97
CA LEU A 58 -0.22 -14.19 -2.12
C LEU A 58 -1.65 -13.71 -2.36
N VAL A 59 -2.36 -13.43 -1.27
CA VAL A 59 -3.73 -12.89 -1.30
C VAL A 59 -3.82 -11.70 -0.34
N ALA A 60 -4.40 -10.61 -0.82
CA ALA A 60 -4.73 -9.44 0.00
C ALA A 60 -5.93 -9.77 0.90
N ILE A 61 -5.75 -9.57 2.20
CA ILE A 61 -6.83 -9.69 3.18
C ILE A 61 -7.39 -8.30 3.44
N TYR A 62 -8.69 -8.12 3.18
CA TYR A 62 -9.43 -6.89 3.47
C TYR A 62 -10.21 -7.07 4.78
N PRO A 63 -9.76 -6.48 5.90
CA PRO A 63 -10.38 -6.73 7.20
C PRO A 63 -11.79 -6.15 7.28
N GLU A 64 -12.73 -6.86 7.90
CA GLU A 64 -14.14 -6.44 8.01
C GLU A 64 -14.33 -5.06 8.65
N TYR A 65 -13.46 -4.70 9.59
CA TYR A 65 -13.50 -3.38 10.26
C TYR A 65 -12.97 -2.23 9.40
N GLY A 66 -12.38 -2.53 8.24
CA GLY A 66 -11.86 -1.56 7.29
C GLY A 66 -10.39 -1.76 6.96
N THR A 67 -9.94 -1.04 5.92
CA THR A 67 -8.55 -1.05 5.44
C THR A 67 -7.98 0.35 5.36
N LEU A 68 -6.65 0.46 5.38
CA LEU A 68 -5.94 1.70 5.08
C LEU A 68 -5.68 1.75 3.58
N LEU A 69 -6.10 2.84 2.94
CA LEU A 69 -5.73 3.12 1.56
C LEU A 69 -4.45 3.95 1.55
N SER A 70 -3.39 3.41 0.96
CA SER A 70 -2.18 4.20 0.70
C SER A 70 -2.43 5.09 -0.52
N ASP A 71 -2.89 6.30 -0.29
CA ASP A 71 -3.00 7.31 -1.33
C ASP A 71 -1.64 7.94 -1.67
N HIS A 72 -1.60 8.61 -2.82
CA HIS A 72 -0.42 9.31 -3.32
C HIS A 72 -0.82 10.73 -3.68
N PRO A 73 -1.04 11.61 -2.68
CA PRO A 73 -1.57 12.94 -2.92
C PRO A 73 -0.58 13.80 -3.68
N PHE A 74 -1.08 14.58 -4.64
CA PHE A 74 -0.33 15.63 -5.32
C PHE A 74 -0.82 16.98 -4.83
N ILE A 75 0.06 17.76 -4.20
CA ILE A 75 -0.28 19.05 -3.61
C ILE A 75 0.61 20.13 -4.23
N ILE A 76 -0.02 21.20 -4.71
CA ILE A 76 0.69 22.42 -5.11
C ILE A 76 0.79 23.30 -3.88
N LEU A 77 2.01 23.56 -3.43
CA LEU A 77 2.26 24.33 -2.22
C LEU A 77 1.93 25.80 -2.43
N ASP A 78 1.25 26.39 -1.43
CA ASP A 78 1.03 27.83 -1.36
C ASP A 78 2.01 28.43 -0.33
N ALA A 79 3.17 28.84 -0.82
CA ALA A 79 4.22 29.43 0.00
C ALA A 79 4.92 30.57 -0.76
N ASP A 80 5.48 31.53 -0.03
CA ASP A 80 6.08 32.76 -0.60
C ASP A 80 7.25 32.49 -1.57
N TRP A 81 7.90 31.35 -1.44
CA TRP A 81 9.01 30.93 -2.30
C TRP A 81 8.55 30.21 -3.58
N VAL A 82 7.26 29.95 -3.73
CA VAL A 82 6.69 29.30 -4.92
C VAL A 82 6.20 30.37 -5.89
N ASP A 83 6.93 30.54 -6.99
CA ASP A 83 6.57 31.53 -8.00
C ASP A 83 5.43 31.06 -8.93
N TYR A 84 4.94 31.99 -9.75
CA TYR A 84 3.87 31.73 -10.71
C TYR A 84 4.20 30.60 -11.69
N TRP A 85 5.43 30.54 -12.19
CA TRP A 85 5.85 29.56 -13.20
C TRP A 85 5.96 28.16 -12.62
N GLN A 86 6.41 28.05 -11.37
CA GLN A 86 6.42 26.80 -10.62
C GLN A 86 5.00 26.29 -10.36
N LYS A 87 4.08 27.15 -9.91
CA LYS A 87 2.67 26.78 -9.74
C LYS A 87 2.05 26.35 -11.07
N PHE A 88 2.36 27.06 -12.16
CA PHE A 88 1.88 26.71 -13.50
C PHE A 88 2.41 25.35 -13.94
N ALA A 89 3.72 25.10 -13.84
CA ALA A 89 4.34 23.83 -14.21
C ALA A 89 3.78 22.65 -13.38
N ALA A 90 3.62 22.84 -12.06
CA ALA A 90 3.01 21.84 -11.19
C ALA A 90 1.55 21.52 -11.61
N SER A 91 0.79 22.54 -12.01
CA SER A 91 -0.57 22.36 -12.53
C SER A 91 -0.58 21.57 -13.84
N GLN A 92 0.34 21.88 -14.77
CA GLN A 92 0.46 21.11 -16.02
C GLN A 92 0.84 19.64 -15.75
N TYR A 93 1.71 19.40 -14.77
CA TYR A 93 2.10 18.06 -14.39
C TYR A 93 0.93 17.28 -13.73
N LEU A 94 0.15 17.92 -12.85
CA LEU A 94 -1.07 17.32 -12.31
C LEU A 94 -2.05 16.91 -13.42
N LEU A 95 -2.28 17.81 -14.40
CA LEU A 95 -3.12 17.50 -15.56
C LEU A 95 -2.59 16.31 -16.36
N PHE A 96 -1.27 16.24 -16.57
CA PHE A 96 -0.62 15.10 -17.21
C PHE A 96 -0.85 13.80 -16.44
N LEU A 97 -0.64 13.79 -15.11
CA LEU A 97 -0.86 12.61 -14.27
C LEU A 97 -2.31 12.11 -14.32
N LEU A 98 -3.28 13.02 -14.46
CA LEU A 98 -4.70 12.68 -14.55
C LEU A 98 -5.14 12.23 -15.95
N GLN A 99 -4.29 12.30 -16.97
CA GLN A 99 -4.65 11.82 -18.31
C GLN A 99 -5.00 10.33 -18.29
N PRO A 100 -6.07 9.91 -19.00
CA PRO A 100 -6.49 8.51 -19.02
C PRO A 100 -5.36 7.52 -19.34
N GLU A 101 -4.50 7.86 -20.29
CA GLU A 101 -3.42 6.96 -20.72
C GLU A 101 -2.29 6.85 -19.70
N ILE A 102 -2.07 7.90 -18.91
CA ILE A 102 -1.08 7.88 -17.81
C ILE A 102 -1.62 7.08 -16.63
N GLN A 103 -2.88 7.25 -16.29
CA GLN A 103 -3.56 6.44 -15.27
C GLN A 103 -3.61 4.95 -15.65
N LYS A 104 -3.90 4.61 -16.92
CA LYS A 104 -3.81 3.22 -17.41
C LYS A 104 -2.40 2.65 -17.29
N ARG A 105 -1.35 3.46 -17.50
CA ARG A 105 0.03 3.01 -17.30
C ARG A 105 0.34 2.72 -15.84
N ALA A 106 -0.10 3.57 -14.91
CA ALA A 106 0.02 3.32 -13.48
C ALA A 106 -0.76 2.06 -13.07
N MET A 107 -1.96 1.87 -13.64
CA MET A 107 -2.80 0.71 -13.38
C MET A 107 -2.12 -0.63 -13.69
N LYS A 108 -1.30 -0.70 -14.74
CA LYS A 108 -0.48 -1.88 -15.06
C LYS A 108 0.50 -2.28 -13.96
N HIS A 109 0.78 -1.38 -13.03
CA HIS A 109 1.64 -1.61 -11.86
C HIS A 109 0.82 -1.69 -10.56
N GLY A 110 -0.47 -2.04 -10.63
CA GLY A 110 -1.32 -2.26 -9.47
C GLY A 110 -1.81 -1.00 -8.76
N PHE A 111 -1.73 0.17 -9.40
CA PHE A 111 -2.27 1.42 -8.85
C PHE A 111 -3.70 1.66 -9.30
N ARG A 112 -4.64 1.75 -8.36
CA ARG A 112 -6.04 2.08 -8.66
C ARG A 112 -6.13 3.53 -9.21
N PRO A 113 -6.81 3.77 -10.35
CA PRO A 113 -6.86 5.09 -10.96
C PRO A 113 -7.56 6.14 -10.08
N ALA A 114 -7.04 7.37 -10.10
CA ALA A 114 -7.69 8.52 -9.48
C ALA A 114 -8.67 9.23 -10.42
N ASN A 115 -8.51 9.07 -11.73
CA ASN A 115 -9.42 9.62 -12.73
C ASN A 115 -10.64 8.69 -12.90
N PRO A 116 -11.87 9.14 -12.58
CA PRO A 116 -13.08 8.30 -12.65
C PRO A 116 -13.47 7.90 -14.08
N LEU A 117 -12.90 8.55 -15.11
CA LEU A 117 -13.11 8.18 -16.51
C LEU A 117 -12.26 6.96 -16.93
N VAL A 118 -11.36 6.50 -16.06
CA VAL A 118 -10.52 5.32 -16.31
C VAL A 118 -11.10 4.15 -15.53
N PRO A 119 -11.79 3.21 -16.20
CA PRO A 119 -12.33 2.03 -15.53
C PRO A 119 -11.19 1.16 -15.01
N LEU A 120 -11.44 0.45 -13.90
CA LEU A 120 -10.53 -0.56 -13.39
C LEU A 120 -10.43 -1.72 -14.38
N ASP A 121 -9.22 -2.26 -14.51
CA ASP A 121 -8.95 -3.42 -15.35
C ASP A 121 -9.18 -4.70 -14.55
N SER A 122 -10.21 -5.45 -14.91
CA SER A 122 -10.56 -6.73 -14.26
C SER A 122 -9.57 -7.85 -14.54
N THR A 123 -8.58 -7.65 -15.41
CA THR A 123 -7.46 -8.59 -15.60
C THR A 123 -6.29 -8.31 -14.66
N ILE A 124 -6.27 -7.12 -14.05
CA ILE A 124 -5.25 -6.70 -13.08
C ILE A 124 -5.81 -6.82 -11.65
N PHE A 125 -6.99 -6.28 -11.40
CA PHE A 125 -7.64 -6.36 -10.09
C PHE A 125 -8.62 -7.52 -10.06
N CYS A 126 -8.10 -8.72 -9.80
CA CYS A 126 -8.88 -9.95 -9.74
C CYS A 126 -8.28 -10.96 -8.77
N GLU A 127 -9.09 -11.95 -8.39
CA GLU A 127 -8.71 -12.99 -7.42
C GLU A 127 -7.53 -13.83 -7.92
N GLU A 128 -7.37 -13.97 -9.24
CA GLU A 128 -6.22 -14.61 -9.86
C GLU A 128 -4.90 -13.91 -9.50
N ASN A 129 -4.91 -12.58 -9.40
CA ASN A 129 -3.77 -11.78 -8.97
C ASN A 129 -3.75 -11.53 -7.45
N GLY A 130 -4.61 -12.24 -6.70
CA GLY A 130 -4.65 -12.18 -5.24
C GLY A 130 -5.32 -10.94 -4.66
N VAL A 131 -6.13 -10.20 -5.43
CA VAL A 131 -6.77 -8.95 -4.97
C VAL A 131 -8.24 -8.90 -5.39
N SER A 132 -9.04 -8.05 -4.74
CA SER A 132 -10.43 -7.86 -5.13
C SER A 132 -10.59 -6.75 -6.17
N TYR A 133 -11.52 -6.92 -7.12
CA TYR A 133 -11.80 -5.89 -8.13
C TYR A 133 -12.24 -4.57 -7.48
N GLU A 134 -13.20 -4.63 -6.55
CA GLU A 134 -13.55 -3.53 -5.65
C GLU A 134 -12.94 -3.76 -4.27
N ILE A 135 -12.73 -2.69 -3.51
CA ILE A 135 -12.33 -2.79 -2.10
C ILE A 135 -13.62 -3.06 -1.30
N PRO A 136 -13.85 -4.27 -0.76
CA PRO A 136 -15.15 -4.67 -0.22
C PRO A 136 -15.40 -4.18 1.21
N VAL A 137 -14.53 -3.31 1.72
CA VAL A 137 -14.52 -2.85 3.12
C VAL A 137 -14.37 -1.33 3.18
N LYS A 138 -14.73 -0.75 4.33
CA LYS A 138 -14.56 0.68 4.56
C LYS A 138 -13.08 1.07 4.45
N VAL A 139 -12.78 2.11 3.68
CA VAL A 139 -11.48 2.79 3.76
C VAL A 139 -11.49 3.68 5.00
N MET A 140 -10.52 3.47 5.89
CA MET A 140 -10.39 4.24 7.12
C MET A 140 -9.85 5.64 6.85
N GLU A 141 -10.40 6.63 7.54
CA GLU A 141 -9.91 8.00 7.52
C GLU A 141 -8.73 8.17 8.48
N PRO A 142 -7.80 9.10 8.20
CA PRO A 142 -6.76 9.46 9.14
C PRO A 142 -7.36 9.92 10.48
N PRO A 143 -6.84 9.44 11.63
CA PRO A 143 -7.35 9.88 12.93
C PRO A 143 -6.98 11.35 13.22
N PRO A 144 -7.64 12.00 14.19
CA PRO A 144 -7.31 13.36 14.60
C PRO A 144 -5.84 13.52 15.01
N GLY A 145 -5.27 14.71 14.82
CA GLY A 145 -3.86 14.98 15.10
C GLY A 145 -3.41 14.62 16.51
N GLU A 146 -4.26 14.90 17.52
CA GLU A 146 -3.99 14.52 18.92
C GLU A 146 -3.85 13.00 19.12
N VAL A 147 -4.61 12.20 18.36
CA VAL A 147 -4.54 10.73 18.39
C VAL A 147 -3.26 10.27 17.70
N LEU A 148 -2.89 10.88 16.56
CA LEU A 148 -1.62 10.57 15.87
C LEU A 148 -0.41 10.85 16.77
N GLU A 149 -0.39 11.98 17.48
CA GLU A 149 0.69 12.29 18.42
C GLU A 149 0.76 11.28 19.57
N ALA A 150 -0.39 10.86 20.10
CA ALA A 150 -0.44 9.83 21.14
C ALA A 150 0.07 8.47 20.62
N LEU A 151 -0.28 8.12 19.38
CA LEU A 151 0.20 6.90 18.72
C LEU A 151 1.72 6.89 18.60
N PHE A 152 2.35 7.99 18.18
CA PHE A 152 3.82 8.07 18.08
C PHE A 152 4.50 7.86 19.44
N LYS A 153 3.99 8.49 20.51
CA LYS A 153 4.51 8.32 21.88
C LYS A 153 4.32 6.90 22.42
N VAL A 154 3.26 6.22 22.01
CA VAL A 154 3.00 4.82 22.38
C VAL A 154 3.93 3.88 21.62
N TRP A 155 4.12 4.11 20.32
CA TRP A 155 4.93 3.29 19.43
C TRP A 155 6.37 3.13 19.94
N GLU A 156 6.99 4.24 20.38
CA GLU A 156 8.33 4.22 21.00
C GLU A 156 8.46 3.25 22.18
N LYS A 157 7.36 2.98 22.90
CA LYS A 157 7.35 2.14 24.11
C LYS A 157 7.02 0.68 23.85
N VAL A 158 6.51 0.35 22.66
CA VAL A 158 5.96 -0.99 22.36
C VAL A 158 6.61 -1.64 21.14
N LYS A 159 7.23 -0.85 20.26
CA LYS A 159 7.93 -1.36 19.09
C LYS A 159 8.97 -2.39 19.52
N ASN A 160 8.96 -3.55 18.87
CA ASN A 160 10.03 -4.53 19.03
C ASN A 160 11.33 -3.93 18.44
N PRO A 161 12.42 -3.79 19.22
CA PRO A 161 13.67 -3.22 18.73
C PRO A 161 14.29 -4.03 17.56
N GLY A 162 13.81 -5.26 17.33
CA GLY A 162 14.36 -6.18 16.35
C GLY A 162 15.67 -6.79 16.84
N ALA A 163 16.02 -7.96 16.30
CA ALA A 163 17.40 -8.43 16.38
C ALA A 163 18.23 -7.55 15.43
N GLY A 164 19.19 -6.81 15.98
CA GLY A 164 20.20 -6.08 15.19
C GLY A 164 21.07 -7.02 14.37
#